data_AF-A0A9P7DQP2-F1
#
_entry.id   AF-A0A9P7DQP2-F1
#
_cell.length_a   1.000
_cell.length_b   1.000
_cell.length_c   1.000
_cell.angle_alpha   90.00
_cell.angle_beta   90.00
_cell.angle_gamma   90.00
#
_symmetry.space_group_name_H-M   'P 1'
#
loop_
_entity.id
_entity.type
_entity.pdbx_description
1 polymer ?
#
loop_
_entity_poly.entity_id
_entity_poly.type
_entity_poly.pdbx_seq_one_letter_code
_entity_poly.pdbx_strand_id
1 'polypeptide(L)' 'MQKSFSIHGPGGEKKTVTHSQLPLTSAYAFTDYRSQGQTISHSIIYIGTPPSAKLTLFNAYVALS' A
#
# COMPACT_ATOMS: atom_id res chain seq x y z
N MET A 1 -5.26 -2.02 -17.13
CA MET A 1 -4.85 -0.61 -16.98
C MET A 1 -3.34 -0.55 -17.08
N GLN A 2 -2.80 0.31 -17.95
CA GLN A 2 -1.36 0.46 -18.15
C GLN A 2 -0.85 1.63 -17.31
N LYS A 3 0.22 1.43 -16.53
CA LYS A 3 0.93 2.48 -15.80
C LYS A 3 2.41 2.45 -16.14
N SER A 4 2.99 3.62 -16.34
CA SER A 4 4.42 3.78 -16.62
C SER A 4 5.07 4.60 -15.53
N PHE A 5 6.27 4.19 -15.12
CA PHE A 5 7.07 4.86 -14.10
C PHE A 5 8.47 5.08 -14.65
N SER A 6 9.04 6.26 -14.42
CA SER A 6 10.41 6.57 -14.82
C SER A 6 11.34 6.57 -13.62
N ILE A 7 12.46 5.87 -13.76
CA ILE A 7 13.52 5.76 -12.76
C ILE A 7 14.73 6.52 -13.32
N HIS A 8 15.31 7.41 -12.51
CA HIS A 8 16.54 8.12 -12.84
C HIS A 8 17.71 7.39 -12.17
N GLY A 9 18.65 6.93 -12.99
CA GLY A 9 19.87 6.28 -12.52
C GLY A 9 20.93 7.30 -12.08
N PRO A 10 21.93 6.87 -11.30
CA PRO A 10 23.00 7.74 -10.78
C PRO A 10 23.86 8.40 -11.88
N GLY A 11 23.86 7.87 -13.11
CA GLY A 11 24.54 8.47 -14.26
C GLY A 11 23.67 9.42 -15.11
N GLY A 12 22.49 9.81 -14.64
CA GLY A 12 21.55 10.64 -15.42
C GLY A 12 20.74 9.87 -16.47
N GLU A 13 20.92 8.54 -16.56
CA GLU A 13 20.10 7.70 -17.43
C GLU A 13 18.65 7.66 -16.94
N LYS A 14 17.69 7.77 -17.87
CA LYS A 14 16.26 7.63 -17.58
C LYS A 14 15.76 6.32 -18.13
N LYS A 15 15.32 5.41 -17.26
CA LYS A 15 14.67 4.15 -17.64
C LYS A 15 13.18 4.25 -17.35
N THR A 16 12.35 3.90 -18.32
CA THR A 16 10.89 3.87 -18.16
C THR A 16 10.42 2.43 -18.14
N VAL A 17 9.74 2.04 -17.06
CA VAL A 17 9.13 0.73 -16.89
C VAL A 17 7.63 0.88 -17.07
N THR A 18 7.04 0.00 -17.88
CA THR A 18 5.60 -0.02 -18.11
C THR A 18 5.01 -1.32 -17.59
N HIS A 19 3.95 -1.22 -16.79
CA HIS A 19 3.22 -2.33 -16.21
C HIS A 19 1.79 -2.33 -16.74
N SER A 20 1.33 -3.46 -17.28
CA SER A 20 -0.04 -3.68 -17.72
C SER A 20 -0.66 -4.81 -16.91
N GLN A 21 -1.69 -4.48 -16.13
CA GLN A 21 -2.39 -5.44 -15.29
C GLN A 21 -3.87 -5.05 -15.16
N LEU A 22 -4.74 -6.03 -14.88
CA LEU A 22 -6.12 -5.73 -14.48
C LEU A 22 -6.09 -4.87 -13.20
N PRO A 23 -6.90 -3.80 -13.09
CA PRO A 23 -6.90 -2.93 -11.92
C PRO A 23 -7.68 -3.58 -10.76
N LEU A 24 -7.30 -4.80 -10.38
CA LEU A 24 -7.96 -5.62 -9.38
C LEU A 24 -6.94 -6.13 -8.36
N THR A 25 -7.36 -6.18 -7.11
CA THR A 25 -6.63 -6.81 -6.00
C THR A 25 -7.64 -7.46 -5.06
N SER A 26 -7.25 -8.53 -4.36
CA SER A 26 -8.08 -9.06 -3.28
C SER A 26 -8.26 -8.00 -2.19
N ALA A 27 -9.48 -7.84 -1.69
CA ALA A 27 -9.83 -6.77 -0.75
C ALA A 27 -10.44 -7.27 0.57
N TYR A 28 -10.43 -8.59 0.83
CA TYR A 28 -10.90 -9.11 2.12
C TYR A 28 -9.94 -8.82 3.27
N ALA A 29 -8.64 -8.81 2.98
CA ALA A 29 -7.58 -8.38 3.90
C ALA A 29 -6.68 -7.39 3.16
N PHE A 30 -6.36 -6.28 3.82
CA PHE A 30 -5.50 -5.23 3.30
C PHE A 30 -4.81 -4.51 4.46
N THR A 31 -3.75 -3.78 4.14
CA THR A 31 -2.97 -3.04 5.13
C THR A 31 -3.71 -1.77 5.58
N ASP A 32 -3.32 -1.25 6.73
CA ASP A 32 -3.75 0.05 7.26
C ASP A 32 -3.56 1.20 6.23
N TYR A 33 -2.47 1.16 5.46
CA TYR A 33 -2.24 2.12 4.37
C TYR A 33 -3.32 2.09 3.26
N ARG A 34 -3.95 0.94 3.05
CA ARG A 34 -5.03 0.78 2.07
C ARG A 34 -6.41 1.03 2.68
N SER A 35 -6.55 0.88 4.00
CA SER A 35 -7.77 1.21 4.74
C SER A 35 -7.92 2.69 5.04
N GLN A 36 -6.82 3.45 5.03
CA GLN A 36 -6.82 4.86 5.40
C GLN A 36 -7.88 5.67 4.64
N GLY A 37 -8.76 6.35 5.39
CA GLY A 37 -9.85 7.16 4.84
C GLY A 37 -11.08 6.39 4.38
N GLN A 38 -11.16 5.08 4.66
CA GLN A 38 -12.36 4.27 4.42
C GLN A 38 -13.17 4.12 5.71
N THR A 39 -14.50 4.18 5.60
CA THR A 39 -15.40 3.78 6.68
C THR A 39 -15.80 2.32 6.48
N ILE A 40 -15.32 1.44 7.36
CA ILE A 40 -15.58 -0.01 7.31
C ILE A 40 -16.45 -0.38 8.52
N SER A 41 -17.69 -0.79 8.29
CA SER A 41 -18.66 -1.03 9.38
C SER A 41 -18.25 -2.16 10.33
N HIS A 42 -17.58 -3.20 9.81
CA HIS A 42 -17.12 -4.35 10.60
C HIS A 42 -15.74 -4.75 10.10
N SER A 43 -14.73 -4.67 10.97
CA SER A 43 -13.35 -5.02 10.66
C SER A 43 -12.74 -5.87 11.76
N ILE A 44 -11.80 -6.74 11.37
CA ILE A 44 -10.91 -7.45 12.30
C ILE A 44 -9.52 -6.86 12.08
N ILE A 45 -8.95 -6.28 13.13
CA ILE A 45 -7.68 -5.58 13.04
C ILE A 45 -6.59 -6.47 13.64
N TYR A 46 -5.58 -6.80 12.84
CA TYR A 46 -4.41 -7.53 13.29
C TYR A 46 -3.29 -6.54 13.69
N ILE A 47 -3.07 -6.37 15.00
CA ILE A 47 -2.02 -5.50 15.55
C ILE A 47 -0.79 -6.35 15.93
N GLY A 48 -0.11 -6.88 14.91
CA GLY A 48 1.15 -7.62 15.07
C GLY A 48 2.36 -6.83 14.54
N THR A 49 3.57 -7.33 14.81
CA THR A 49 4.79 -6.80 14.20
C THR A 49 4.74 -6.98 12.68
N PRO A 50 4.83 -5.90 11.86
CA PRO A 50 4.78 -6.04 10.41
C PRO A 50 6.01 -6.76 9.85
N PRO A 51 5.91 -7.42 8.68
CA PRO A 51 7.03 -8.14 8.06
C PRO A 51 8.24 -7.25 7.68
N SER A 52 8.00 -5.97 7.40
CA SER A 52 9.04 -5.06 6.87
C SER A 52 9.00 -3.65 7.48
N ALA A 53 7.93 -3.31 8.19
CA ALA A 53 7.72 -2.01 8.81
C ALA A 53 7.66 -2.16 10.34
N LYS A 54 7.70 -1.04 11.06
CA LYS A 54 7.45 -1.02 12.51
C LYS A 54 5.99 -0.72 12.77
N LEU A 55 5.43 -1.35 13.81
CA LEU A 55 4.16 -0.92 14.35
C LEU A 55 4.36 0.44 15.01
N THR A 56 3.73 1.48 14.48
CA THR A 56 3.74 2.84 15.04
C THR A 56 2.38 3.17 15.64
N LEU A 57 2.35 4.12 16.59
CA LEU A 57 1.08 4.62 17.12
C LEU A 57 0.18 5.20 16.02
N PHE A 58 0.77 5.84 15.00
CA PHE A 58 0.03 6.39 13.88
C PHE A 58 -0.68 5.31 13.06
N ASN A 59 0.03 4.24 12.69
CA ASN A 59 -0.55 3.14 11.92
C ASN A 59 -1.63 2.39 12.72
N ALA A 60 -1.41 2.21 14.03
CA ALA A 60 -2.41 1.60 14.92
C ALA A 60 -3.67 2.47 15.01
N TYR A 61 -3.52 3.79 15.11
CA TYR A 61 -4.63 4.74 15.10
C TYR A 61 -5.44 4.67 13.81
N VAL A 62 -4.77 4.73 12.64
CA VAL A 62 -5.43 4.64 11.33
C VAL A 62 -6.20 3.33 11.15
N ALA A 63 -5.71 2.22 11.73
CA ALA A 63 -6.40 0.94 11.65
C ALA A 63 -7.65 0.87 12.54
N LEU A 64 -7.67 1.61 13.67
CA LEU A 64 -8.71 1.58 14.69
C LEU A 64 -9.82 2.63 14.53
N SER A 65 -9.55 3.72 13.81
CA SER A 65 -10.48 4.86 13.58
C SER A 65 -11.43 4.61 12.42
#